data_AF-A0A1L2YXP5-F1
#
_entry.id   AF-A0A1L2YXP5-F1
#
_cell.length_a   1.000
_cell.length_b   1.000
_cell.length_c   1.000
_cell.angle_alpha   90.00
_cell.angle_beta   90.00
_cell.angle_gamma   90.00
#
_symmetry.space_group_name_H-M   'P 1'
#
loop_
_entity.id
_entity.type
_entity.pdbx_description
1 polymer ?
#
loop_
_entity_poly.entity_id
_entity_poly.type
_entity_poly.pdbx_seq_one_letter_code
_entity_poly.pdbx_strand_id
1 'polypeptide(L)'
;TLQEALDRKCAQFGKESCNSGLASYCGAAIYARYDKGNSSQQTKEWRCYIEKELDFSKSGDGCVDDCGSMTSCRGSVSGPSTSHLTRPSELQAVIDSDKSNYCTDKSEQQPSQATPPPEIPEGTPEESETEDPSG
;
A
#
# COMPACT_ATOMS: atom_id res chain seq x y z
N THR A 1 -1.03 8.22 -1.35
CA THR A 1 -0.34 6.91 -1.45
C THR A 1 -0.06 6.58 -2.91
N LEU A 2 0.80 5.59 -3.18
CA LEU A 2 1.06 5.10 -4.54
C LEU A 2 -0.21 4.48 -5.15
N GLN A 3 -1.03 3.80 -4.35
CA GLN A 3 -2.31 3.24 -4.80
C GLN A 3 -3.26 4.33 -5.31
N GLU A 4 -3.35 5.48 -4.65
CA GLU A 4 -4.16 6.61 -5.12
C GLU A 4 -3.62 7.19 -6.44
N ALA A 5 -2.32 7.09 -6.72
CA ALA A 5 -1.76 7.47 -8.01
C ALA A 5 -2.29 6.57 -9.14
N LEU A 6 -2.40 5.27 -8.88
CA LEU A 6 -3.04 4.33 -9.80
C LEU A 6 -4.53 4.64 -9.98
N ASP A 7 -5.25 4.93 -8.90
CA ASP A 7 -6.66 5.30 -8.97
C ASP A 7 -6.86 6.59 -9.80
N ARG A 8 -6.00 7.60 -9.63
CA ARG A 8 -5.99 8.80 -10.48
C ARG A 8 -5.71 8.47 -11.94
N LYS A 9 -4.77 7.56 -12.23
CA LYS A 9 -4.49 7.12 -13.60
C LYS A 9 -5.70 6.41 -14.21
N CYS A 10 -6.39 5.59 -13.42
CA CYS A 10 -7.63 4.94 -13.83
C CYS A 10 -8.78 5.92 -14.08
N ALA A 11 -8.90 6.98 -13.27
CA ALA A 11 -9.85 8.05 -13.52
C ALA A 11 -9.60 8.76 -14.86
N GLN A 12 -8.34 8.93 -15.28
CA GLN A 12 -8.01 9.47 -16.61
C GLN A 12 -8.49 8.53 -17.72
N PHE A 13 -8.18 7.23 -17.64
CA PHE A 13 -8.64 6.25 -18.64
C PHE A 13 -10.17 6.14 -18.71
N GLY A 14 -10.86 6.26 -17.57
CA GLY A 14 -12.31 6.31 -17.55
C GLY A 14 -12.88 7.56 -18.17
N LYS A 15 -12.26 8.73 -17.94
CA LYS A 15 -12.66 9.98 -18.60
C LYS A 15 -12.49 9.89 -20.11
N GLU A 16 -11.38 9.33 -20.59
CA GLU A 16 -11.14 9.06 -22.01
C GLU A 16 -12.19 8.10 -22.60
N SER A 17 -12.54 7.05 -21.85
CA SER A 17 -13.57 6.08 -22.24
C SER A 17 -14.96 6.73 -22.31
N CYS A 18 -15.32 7.56 -21.34
CA CYS A 18 -16.55 8.36 -21.35
C CYS A 18 -16.59 9.29 -22.58
N ASN A 19 -15.51 10.03 -22.84
CA ASN A 19 -15.41 10.90 -24.02
C ASN A 19 -15.51 10.12 -25.35
N SER A 20 -15.17 8.83 -25.33
CA SER A 20 -15.29 7.91 -26.47
C SER A 20 -16.69 7.28 -26.58
N GLY A 21 -17.65 7.69 -25.75
CA GLY A 21 -19.04 7.23 -25.79
C GLY A 21 -19.38 6.08 -24.84
N LEU A 22 -18.44 5.62 -23.99
CA LEU A 22 -18.69 4.54 -23.04
C LEU A 22 -19.34 5.10 -21.76
N ALA A 23 -20.67 5.12 -21.75
CA ALA A 23 -21.48 5.73 -20.70
C ALA A 23 -21.23 5.18 -19.28
N SER A 24 -20.80 3.92 -19.16
CA SER A 24 -20.50 3.29 -17.86
C SER A 24 -19.38 3.97 -17.08
N TYR A 25 -18.50 4.72 -17.75
CA TYR A 25 -17.39 5.44 -17.13
C TYR A 25 -17.70 6.92 -16.88
N CYS A 26 -18.81 7.43 -17.40
CA CYS A 26 -19.18 8.84 -17.27
C CYS A 26 -19.65 9.16 -15.85
N GLY A 27 -18.88 9.97 -15.13
CA GLY A 27 -19.19 10.37 -13.74
C GLY A 27 -18.99 9.26 -12.71
N ALA A 28 -18.40 8.12 -13.10
CA ALA A 28 -18.13 7.01 -12.19
C ALA A 28 -16.86 7.25 -11.38
N ALA A 29 -16.85 6.81 -10.11
CA ALA A 29 -15.61 6.60 -9.37
C ALA A 29 -14.89 5.35 -9.92
N ILE A 30 -13.57 5.42 -10.07
CA ILE A 30 -12.77 4.39 -10.73
C ILE A 30 -11.52 4.13 -9.92
N TYR A 31 -11.20 2.85 -9.74
CA TYR A 31 -10.12 2.37 -8.88
C TYR A 31 -9.23 1.40 -9.65
N ALA A 32 -7.94 1.47 -9.43
CA ALA A 32 -6.99 0.48 -9.89
C ALA A 32 -7.00 -0.71 -8.95
N ARG A 33 -7.20 -1.91 -9.48
CA ARG A 33 -7.02 -3.16 -8.73
C ARG A 33 -6.27 -4.18 -9.57
N TYR A 34 -5.44 -4.98 -8.91
CA TYR A 34 -4.84 -6.19 -9.47
C TYR A 34 -5.80 -7.36 -9.24
N ASP A 35 -6.73 -7.54 -10.17
CA ASP A 35 -7.79 -8.55 -10.03
C ASP A 35 -8.24 -9.08 -11.40
N LYS A 36 -9.17 -10.04 -11.40
CA LYS A 36 -9.74 -10.66 -12.59
C LYS A 36 -10.69 -9.71 -13.32
N GLY A 37 -10.76 -9.84 -14.65
CA GLY A 37 -11.68 -9.09 -15.50
C GLY A 37 -13.01 -9.81 -15.73
N ASN A 38 -13.47 -9.84 -16.98
CA ASN A 38 -14.68 -10.55 -17.38
C ASN A 38 -14.48 -12.08 -17.37
N SER A 39 -15.51 -12.83 -17.80
CA SER A 39 -15.51 -14.30 -17.78
C SER A 39 -14.36 -14.94 -18.58
N SER A 40 -13.78 -14.26 -19.57
CA SER A 40 -12.61 -14.77 -20.31
C SER A 40 -11.27 -14.27 -19.74
N GLN A 41 -11.28 -13.29 -18.86
CA GLN A 41 -10.09 -12.68 -18.24
C GLN A 41 -9.93 -13.10 -16.78
N GLN A 42 -9.69 -14.39 -16.57
CA GLN A 42 -9.62 -15.00 -15.23
C GLN A 42 -8.27 -14.85 -14.53
N THR A 43 -7.24 -14.38 -15.24
CA THR A 43 -5.93 -14.02 -14.69
C THR A 43 -5.98 -12.63 -14.08
N LYS A 44 -5.39 -12.48 -12.88
CA LYS A 44 -5.25 -11.17 -12.26
C LYS A 44 -4.24 -10.33 -13.03
N GLU A 45 -4.63 -9.10 -13.34
CA GLU A 45 -3.79 -8.08 -13.97
C GLU A 45 -4.24 -6.71 -13.47
N TRP A 46 -3.42 -5.68 -13.68
CA TRP A 46 -3.83 -4.32 -13.36
C TRP A 46 -4.94 -3.86 -14.30
N ARG A 47 -6.06 -3.51 -13.68
CA ARG A 47 -7.27 -3.06 -14.35
C ARG A 47 -7.87 -1.88 -13.60
N CYS A 48 -8.54 -1.03 -14.36
CA CYS A 48 -9.34 0.07 -13.83
C CYS A 48 -10.79 -0.38 -13.74
N TYR A 49 -11.32 -0.50 -12.53
CA TYR A 49 -12.69 -0.88 -12.27
C TYR A 49 -13.48 0.34 -11.87
N ILE A 50 -14.66 0.51 -12.43
CA ILE A 50 -15.60 1.45 -11.83
C ILE A 50 -16.11 0.86 -10.50
N GLU A 51 -16.45 1.72 -9.54
CA GLU A 51 -16.80 1.34 -8.16
C GLU A 51 -17.80 0.18 -8.08
N LYS A 52 -18.82 0.19 -8.95
CA LYS A 52 -19.89 -0.81 -8.98
C LYS A 52 -19.42 -2.25 -9.26
N GLU A 53 -18.20 -2.41 -9.78
CA GLU A 53 -17.61 -3.72 -10.10
C GLU A 53 -16.79 -4.29 -8.93
N LEU A 54 -16.61 -3.50 -7.87
CA LEU A 54 -15.84 -3.87 -6.69
C LEU A 54 -16.77 -4.14 -5.51
N ASP A 55 -16.49 -5.23 -4.80
CA ASP A 55 -17.14 -5.56 -3.55
C ASP A 55 -16.26 -5.06 -2.38
N PHE A 56 -16.61 -3.91 -1.82
CA PHE A 56 -15.87 -3.30 -0.70
C PHE A 56 -16.09 -4.00 0.64
N SER A 57 -17.02 -4.96 0.72
CA SER A 57 -17.12 -5.84 1.89
C SER A 57 -16.02 -6.91 1.92
N LYS A 58 -15.37 -7.13 0.77
CA LYS A 58 -14.30 -8.09 0.59
C LYS A 58 -12.95 -7.40 0.49
N SER A 59 -11.94 -8.09 1.01
CA SER A 59 -10.54 -7.72 0.85
C SER A 59 -9.85 -8.71 -0.06
N GLY A 60 -8.84 -8.23 -0.78
CA GLY A 60 -7.96 -9.09 -1.57
C GLY A 60 -6.63 -8.41 -1.82
N ASP A 61 -5.64 -9.23 -2.17
CA ASP A 61 -4.32 -8.76 -2.59
C ASP A 61 -4.44 -8.21 -4.02
N GLY A 62 -4.89 -6.96 -4.08
CA GLY A 62 -5.26 -6.26 -5.30
C GLY A 62 -4.78 -4.80 -5.32
N CYS A 63 -4.01 -4.37 -4.32
CA CYS A 63 -3.45 -3.02 -4.24
C CYS A 63 -1.93 -3.05 -4.12
N VAL A 64 -1.31 -1.88 -4.23
CA VAL A 64 0.08 -1.63 -3.83
C VAL A 64 0.16 -0.88 -2.51
N ASP A 65 1.22 -1.14 -1.75
CA ASP A 65 1.71 -0.19 -0.74
C ASP A 65 2.46 0.99 -1.41
N ASP A 66 2.93 1.94 -0.60
CA ASP A 66 3.66 3.11 -1.10
C ASP A 66 5.01 2.77 -1.77
N CYS A 67 5.50 1.54 -1.60
CA CYS A 67 6.73 1.03 -2.19
C CYS A 67 6.48 0.14 -3.42
N GLY A 68 5.23 0.02 -3.88
CA GLY A 68 4.86 -0.77 -5.05
C GLY A 68 4.75 -2.27 -4.79
N SER A 69 4.83 -2.70 -3.52
CA SER A 69 4.64 -4.11 -3.16
C SER A 69 3.16 -4.44 -3.04
N MET A 70 2.78 -5.67 -3.41
CA MET A 70 1.41 -6.13 -3.30
C MET A 70 0.93 -6.12 -1.85
N THR A 71 -0.25 -5.54 -1.65
CA THR A 71 -0.89 -5.43 -0.34
C THR A 71 -2.39 -5.70 -0.44
N SER A 72 -2.95 -6.11 0.68
CA SER A 72 -4.38 -6.38 0.81
C SER A 72 -5.16 -5.09 1.00
N CYS A 73 -6.28 -4.94 0.28
CA CYS A 73 -7.16 -3.80 0.40
C CYS A 73 -8.61 -4.20 0.17
N ARG A 74 -9.55 -3.38 0.65
CA ARG A 74 -10.98 -3.55 0.37
C ARG A 74 -11.31 -3.17 -1.07
N GLY A 75 -12.33 -3.82 -1.61
CA GLY A 75 -12.78 -3.62 -2.98
C GLY A 75 -12.08 -4.59 -3.91
N SER A 76 -12.56 -5.84 -3.90
CA SER A 76 -12.12 -6.92 -4.80
C SER A 76 -13.25 -7.33 -5.74
N VAL A 77 -12.90 -7.92 -6.88
CA VAL A 77 -13.88 -8.38 -7.86
C VAL A 77 -14.52 -9.69 -7.38
N SER A 78 -15.83 -9.69 -7.16
CA SER A 78 -16.57 -10.84 -6.61
C SER A 78 -17.12 -11.81 -7.66
N GLY A 79 -17.14 -11.40 -8.93
CA GLY A 79 -17.61 -12.16 -10.10
C GLY A 79 -17.09 -11.53 -11.39
N PRO A 80 -17.51 -11.98 -12.58
CA PRO A 80 -17.03 -11.39 -13.84
C PRO A 80 -17.33 -9.89 -13.91
N SER A 81 -16.29 -9.08 -14.06
CA SER A 81 -16.49 -7.64 -14.23
C SER A 81 -16.94 -7.32 -15.66
N THR A 82 -17.95 -6.46 -15.79
CA THR A 82 -18.50 -6.00 -17.08
C THR A 82 -17.97 -4.62 -17.49
N SER A 83 -17.55 -3.81 -16.54
CA SER A 83 -17.13 -2.41 -16.76
C SER A 83 -15.75 -2.14 -16.18
N HIS A 84 -14.71 -2.63 -16.85
CA HIS A 84 -13.31 -2.39 -16.48
C HIS A 84 -12.44 -2.12 -17.70
N LEU A 85 -11.26 -1.56 -17.48
CA LEU A 85 -10.25 -1.31 -18.52
C LEU A 85 -8.98 -2.07 -18.16
N THR A 86 -8.54 -2.99 -19.02
CA THR A 86 -7.27 -3.69 -18.85
C THR A 86 -6.10 -2.81 -19.31
N ARG A 87 -5.25 -2.43 -18.36
CA ARG A 87 -4.13 -1.48 -18.52
C ARG A 87 -2.88 -1.94 -17.73
N PRO A 88 -2.42 -3.19 -17.91
CA PRO A 88 -1.35 -3.76 -17.10
C PRO A 88 -0.05 -2.96 -17.19
N SER A 89 0.37 -2.64 -18.42
CA SER A 89 1.62 -1.94 -18.67
C SER A 89 1.58 -0.50 -18.19
N GLU A 90 0.46 0.20 -18.41
CA GLU A 90 0.35 1.61 -18.06
C GLU A 90 0.24 1.83 -16.56
N LEU A 91 -0.46 0.95 -15.84
CA LEU A 91 -0.53 1.01 -14.38
C LEU A 91 0.79 0.56 -13.74
N GLN A 92 1.44 -0.48 -14.29
CA GLN A 92 2.78 -0.87 -13.84
C GLN A 92 3.80 0.25 -14.04
N ALA A 93 3.74 0.98 -15.17
CA ALA A 93 4.60 2.13 -15.41
C ALA A 93 4.41 3.25 -14.38
N VAL A 94 3.18 3.47 -13.89
CA VAL A 94 2.95 4.38 -12.77
C VAL A 94 3.63 3.84 -11.51
N ILE A 95 3.43 2.57 -11.14
CA ILE A 95 4.11 1.97 -9.97
C ILE A 95 5.62 2.21 -10.04
N ASP A 96 6.24 1.90 -11.18
CA ASP A 96 7.69 1.97 -11.33
C ASP A 96 8.23 3.41 -11.33
N SER A 97 7.50 4.36 -11.91
CA SER A 97 7.91 5.77 -12.01
C SER A 97 7.65 6.54 -10.72
N ASP A 98 6.55 6.23 -10.04
CA ASP A 98 6.07 7.01 -8.91
C ASP A 98 6.55 6.46 -7.56
N LYS A 99 6.95 5.18 -7.46
CA LYS A 99 7.37 4.56 -6.18
C LYS A 99 8.38 5.39 -5.38
N SER A 100 9.34 6.06 -6.03
CA SER A 100 10.34 6.88 -5.33
C SER A 100 9.75 8.14 -4.69
N ASN A 101 8.59 8.58 -5.15
CA ASN A 101 7.88 9.74 -4.61
C ASN A 101 7.05 9.39 -3.36
N TYR A 102 6.73 8.11 -3.17
CA TYR A 102 5.86 7.65 -2.08
C TYR A 102 6.57 6.75 -1.07
N CYS A 103 7.52 5.93 -1.52
CA CYS A 103 8.27 5.02 -0.67
C CYS A 103 9.33 5.79 0.10
N THR A 104 9.02 6.13 1.35
CA THR A 104 10.04 6.54 2.32
C THR A 104 10.84 5.31 2.74
N ASP A 105 12.16 5.43 2.86
CA ASP A 105 12.99 4.34 3.36
C ASP A 105 12.41 3.83 4.69
N LYS A 106 12.19 2.50 4.78
CA LYS A 106 11.69 1.85 6.00
C LYS A 106 12.60 2.08 7.24
N SER A 107 13.76 2.71 7.07
CA SER A 107 14.65 3.13 8.16
C SER A 107 14.19 4.36 8.94
N GLU A 108 13.28 5.19 8.40
CA GLU A 108 12.79 6.38 9.12
C GLU A 108 11.50 6.13 9.94
N GLN A 109 10.97 4.91 9.90
CA GLN A 109 9.79 4.50 10.70
C GLN A 109 10.16 3.71 11.96
N GLN A 110 11.31 4.02 12.57
CA GLN A 110 11.44 3.75 14.00
C GLN A 110 10.80 4.93 14.75
N PRO A 111 9.72 4.73 15.53
CA PRO A 111 9.36 5.70 16.55
C PRO A 111 10.54 5.75 17.51
N SER A 112 11.32 6.82 17.44
CA SER A 112 12.38 7.13 18.40
C SER A 112 11.77 7.50 19.75
N GLN A 113 11.03 6.59 20.40
CA GLN A 113 10.57 6.72 21.79
C GLN A 113 10.41 5.35 22.45
N ALA A 114 11.53 4.85 22.97
CA ALA A 114 11.61 4.25 24.30
C ALA A 114 13.10 4.06 24.63
N THR A 115 13.82 5.16 24.84
CA THR A 115 15.01 5.08 25.70
C THR A 115 14.45 4.87 27.11
N PRO A 116 14.71 3.72 27.78
CA PRO A 116 14.43 3.64 29.21
C PRO A 116 15.23 4.76 29.90
N PRO A 117 14.68 5.39 30.96
CA PRO A 117 15.44 6.37 31.72
C PRO A 117 16.76 5.72 32.17
N PRO A 118 17.87 6.48 32.20
CA PRO A 118 19.14 5.94 32.67
C PRO A 118 18.93 5.38 34.09
N GLU A 119 19.24 4.10 34.29
CA GLU A 119 19.39 3.55 35.62
C GLU A 119 20.41 4.43 36.34
N ILE A 120 19.95 5.09 37.41
CA ILE A 120 20.82 5.77 38.35
C ILE A 120 21.64 4.65 39.01
N PRO A 121 22.98 4.61 38.86
CA PRO A 121 23.76 3.67 39.64
C PRO A 121 23.66 4.10 41.11
N GLU A 122 22.94 3.30 41.89
CA GLU A 122 22.90 3.46 43.35
C GLU A 122 24.32 3.25 43.88
N GLY A 123 24.76 4.25 44.64
CA GLY A 123 26.16 4.51 44.92
C GLY A 123 26.92 3.35 45.55
N THR A 124 28.15 3.19 45.09
CA THR A 124 29.24 2.67 45.89
C THR A 124 29.82 3.83 46.72
N PRO A 125 29.88 3.73 48.06
CA PRO A 125 30.99 4.28 48.84
C PRO A 125 32.00 3.13 48.99
N GLU A 126 33.11 3.15 48.26
CA GLU A 126 34.41 3.74 48.63
C GLU A 126 34.90 3.34 50.03
N GLU A 127 36.17 2.93 50.00
CA GLU A 127 36.91 2.04 50.88
C GLU A 127 37.16 2.57 52.30
N SER A 128 37.47 1.64 53.21
CA SER A 128 38.45 1.91 54.26
C SER A 128 39.13 0.61 54.69
N GLU A 129 40.42 0.53 54.37
CA GLU A 129 41.41 -0.47 54.75
C GLU A 129 41.52 -0.68 56.27
N THR A 130 41.97 -1.87 56.70
CA THR A 130 43.17 -2.03 57.55
C THR A 130 43.58 -3.51 57.70
N GLU A 131 44.88 -3.76 57.49
CA GLU A 131 45.69 -4.99 57.69
C GLU A 131 45.56 -5.62 59.11
N ASP A 132 45.38 -6.95 59.26
CA ASP A 132 46.37 -8.04 59.55
C ASP A 132 46.76 -8.17 61.06
N PRO A 133 47.44 -9.21 61.62
CA PRO A 133 47.47 -10.69 61.45
C PRO A 133 47.17 -11.49 62.76
N SER A 134 47.29 -12.82 62.66
CA SER A 134 47.76 -13.79 63.69
C SER A 134 46.77 -14.57 64.56
N GLY A 135 46.95 -15.90 64.59
CA GLY A 135 46.48 -16.81 65.64
C GLY A 135 46.12 -18.20 65.16
#